data_AF-A0A2K1JD56-F1
#
_entry.id   AF-A0A2K1JD56-F1
#
_cell.length_a   1.000
_cell.length_b   1.000
_cell.length_c   1.000
_cell.angle_alpha   90.00
_cell.angle_beta   90.00
_cell.angle_gamma   90.00
#
_symmetry.space_group_name_H-M   'P 1'
#
loop_
_entity.id
_entity.type
_entity.pdbx_description
1 polymer ?
#
loop_
_entity_poly.entity_id
_entity_poly.type
_entity_poly.pdbx_seq_one_letter_code
_entity_poly.pdbx_strand_id
1 'polypeptide(L)'
;MYRFITDVCESYMETIEPATKIIDFIQSSDNRKKMMYTCAGMLYKEGFEELLDSKRDVIGMKSGVYNFTEDRFRMMELDDYITLSTRISFVPLDYNSEATNEVLDLLAKVFSNEDIRRYFMRFISSCLEGRNTNKIFSIWSGSGDNRKTIMVSLIEQVFGDYAIKMPTSLLMEKRV
;
A
#
# COMPACT_ATOMS: atom_id res chain seq x y z
N MET A 1 30.50 -45.41 17.49
CA MET A 1 29.36 -44.67 18.07
C MET A 1 29.81 -43.38 18.78
N TYR A 2 30.74 -43.43 19.74
CA TYR A 2 31.25 -42.24 20.43
C TYR A 2 31.89 -41.20 19.48
N ARG A 3 32.75 -41.66 18.56
CA ARG A 3 33.44 -40.80 17.57
C ARG A 3 32.47 -40.05 16.64
N PHE A 4 31.43 -40.73 16.17
CA PHE A 4 30.38 -40.12 15.34
C PHE A 4 29.61 -39.02 16.07
N ILE A 5 29.30 -39.19 17.36
CA ILE A 5 28.64 -38.16 18.16
C ILE A 5 29.56 -36.95 18.36
N THR A 6 30.85 -37.19 18.62
CA THR A 6 31.86 -36.12 18.75
C THR A 6 31.99 -35.31 17.46
N ASP A 7 32.12 -35.97 16.31
CA ASP A 7 32.27 -35.32 15.01
C ASP A 7 31.02 -34.46 14.67
N VAL A 8 29.82 -34.93 15.00
CA VAL A 8 28.58 -34.16 14.83
C VAL A 8 28.55 -32.94 15.75
N CYS A 9 28.92 -33.09 17.03
CA CYS A 9 28.96 -31.97 17.97
C CYS A 9 29.99 -30.90 17.57
N GLU A 10 31.18 -31.30 17.09
CA GLU A 10 32.20 -30.37 16.58
C GLU A 10 31.68 -29.57 15.38
N SER A 11 31.02 -30.24 14.43
CA SER A 11 30.40 -29.56 13.27
C SER A 11 29.33 -28.54 13.68
N TYR A 12 28.49 -28.84 14.67
CA TYR A 12 27.55 -27.86 15.20
C TYR A 12 28.25 -26.69 15.91
N MET A 13 29.32 -26.94 16.67
CA MET A 13 30.07 -25.88 17.32
C MET A 13 30.72 -24.91 16.32
N GLU A 14 31.25 -25.42 15.21
CA GLU A 14 31.81 -24.59 14.13
C GLU A 14 30.79 -23.60 13.53
N THR A 15 29.49 -23.91 13.58
CA THR A 15 28.43 -23.00 13.11
C THR A 15 27.89 -22.08 14.22
N ILE A 16 27.86 -22.56 15.46
CA ILE A 16 27.36 -21.79 16.62
C ILE A 16 28.33 -20.67 17.02
N GLU A 17 29.64 -20.92 16.95
CA GLU A 17 30.63 -19.92 17.36
C GLU A 17 30.59 -18.63 16.51
N PRO A 18 30.58 -18.68 15.17
CA PRO A 18 30.42 -17.49 14.35
C PRO A 18 29.08 -16.78 14.59
N ALA A 19 27.99 -17.53 14.76
CA ALA A 19 26.67 -16.97 15.03
C ALA A 19 26.64 -16.21 16.37
N THR A 20 27.23 -16.78 17.42
CA THR A 20 27.37 -16.14 18.74
C THR A 20 28.15 -14.84 18.64
N LYS A 21 29.28 -14.83 17.90
CA LYS A 21 30.07 -13.61 17.67
C LYS A 21 29.28 -12.52 16.95
N ILE A 22 28.45 -12.89 15.95
CA ILE A 22 27.57 -11.95 15.25
C ILE A 22 26.50 -11.40 16.22
N ILE A 23 25.91 -12.25 17.05
CA ILE A 23 24.91 -11.85 18.04
C ILE A 23 25.54 -10.86 19.04
N ASP A 24 26.68 -11.19 19.63
CA ASP A 24 27.39 -10.32 20.57
C ASP A 24 27.75 -8.97 19.94
N PHE A 25 28.17 -9.00 18.67
CA PHE A 25 28.43 -7.79 17.89
C PHE A 25 27.18 -6.91 17.74
N ILE A 26 26.04 -7.49 17.35
CA ILE A 26 24.76 -6.78 17.15
C ILE A 26 24.15 -6.32 18.49
N GLN A 27 24.38 -7.03 19.58
CA GLN A 27 23.86 -6.69 20.91
C GLN A 27 24.53 -5.45 21.52
N SER A 28 25.75 -5.10 21.08
CA SER A 28 26.40 -3.86 21.47
C SER A 28 25.73 -2.63 20.84
N SER A 29 25.34 -1.67 21.68
CA SER A 29 24.73 -0.39 21.24
C SER A 29 25.67 0.43 20.36
N ASP A 30 26.97 0.42 20.64
CA ASP A 30 27.97 1.16 19.86
C ASP A 30 28.18 0.53 18.48
N ASN A 31 28.18 -0.81 18.39
CA ASN A 31 28.27 -1.50 17.11
C ASN A 31 27.02 -1.28 16.27
N ARG A 32 25.82 -1.29 16.86
CA ARG A 32 24.58 -0.93 16.14
C ARG A 32 24.64 0.48 15.56
N LYS A 33 25.17 1.45 16.32
CA LYS A 33 25.37 2.82 15.80
C LYS A 33 26.33 2.82 14.62
N LYS A 34 27.49 2.17 14.75
CA LYS A 34 28.48 2.05 13.64
C LYS A 34 27.86 1.42 12.39
N MET A 35 27.13 0.31 12.56
CA MET A 35 26.40 -0.32 11.45
C MET A 35 25.42 0.64 10.82
N MET A 36 24.62 1.36 11.61
CA MET A 36 23.65 2.34 11.10
C MET A 36 24.34 3.42 10.26
N TYR A 37 25.48 3.96 10.72
CA TYR A 37 26.25 4.94 9.94
C TYR A 37 26.79 4.37 8.63
N THR A 38 27.36 3.17 8.66
CA THR A 38 27.86 2.50 7.44
C THR A 38 26.72 2.23 6.46
N CYS A 39 25.60 1.67 6.93
CA CYS A 39 24.42 1.41 6.12
C CYS A 39 23.83 2.71 5.55
N ALA A 40 23.75 3.78 6.34
CA ALA A 40 23.27 5.07 5.86
C ALA A 40 24.15 5.61 4.71
N GLY A 41 25.48 5.46 4.80
CA GLY A 41 26.38 5.81 3.71
C GLY A 41 26.21 4.95 2.46
N MET A 42 25.97 3.64 2.62
CA MET A 42 25.77 2.71 1.51
C MET A 42 24.41 2.85 0.83
N LEU A 43 23.37 3.17 1.60
CA LEU A 43 22.00 3.36 1.13
C LEU A 43 21.72 4.80 0.68
N TYR A 44 22.68 5.70 0.87
CA TYR A 44 22.55 7.08 0.42
C TYR A 44 22.33 7.11 -1.09
N LYS A 45 21.23 7.74 -1.48
CA LYS A 45 20.89 7.98 -2.87
C LYS A 45 20.55 9.45 -3.02
N GLU A 46 21.31 10.14 -3.86
CA GLU A 46 21.02 11.52 -4.22
C GLU A 46 19.61 11.60 -4.83
N GLY A 47 18.81 12.59 -4.42
CA GLY A 47 17.42 12.73 -4.88
C GLY A 47 16.46 11.65 -4.38
N PHE A 48 16.78 10.93 -3.28
CA PHE A 48 15.92 9.85 -2.77
C PHE A 48 14.46 10.26 -2.57
N GLU A 49 14.21 11.46 -2.04
CA GLU A 49 12.85 11.99 -1.82
C GLU A 49 12.05 12.11 -3.12
N GLU A 50 12.72 12.36 -4.25
CA GLU A 50 12.09 12.49 -5.57
C GLU A 50 11.72 11.14 -6.17
N LEU A 51 12.34 10.06 -5.70
CA LEU A 51 12.03 8.69 -6.10
C LEU A 51 10.80 8.16 -5.39
N LEU A 52 10.53 8.65 -4.17
CA LEU A 52 9.39 8.22 -3.37
C LEU A 52 8.08 8.48 -4.11
N ASP A 53 7.28 7.42 -4.28
CA ASP A 53 5.98 7.43 -4.97
C ASP A 53 6.02 8.02 -6.40
N SER A 54 7.20 7.98 -7.04
CA SER A 54 7.40 8.53 -8.39
C SER A 54 6.80 7.65 -9.50
N LYS A 55 6.67 6.34 -9.27
CA LYS A 55 6.05 5.38 -10.19
C LYS A 55 4.52 5.50 -10.12
N ARG A 56 3.91 6.05 -11.18
CA ARG A 56 2.47 6.38 -11.23
C ARG A 56 1.59 5.29 -11.84
N ASP A 57 2.19 4.25 -12.41
CA ASP A 57 1.53 3.12 -13.05
C ASP A 57 1.41 1.90 -12.13
N VAL A 58 1.71 2.07 -10.85
CA VAL A 58 1.59 1.06 -9.81
C VAL A 58 0.81 1.61 -8.62
N ILE A 59 0.13 0.72 -7.90
CA ILE A 59 -0.48 1.03 -6.61
C ILE A 59 0.07 0.08 -5.54
N GLY A 60 0.48 0.66 -4.41
CA GLY A 60 0.90 -0.09 -3.23
C GLY A 60 -0.29 -0.74 -2.56
N MET A 61 -0.21 -2.05 -2.34
CA MET A 61 -1.23 -2.84 -1.66
C MET A 61 -0.61 -3.56 -0.46
N LYS A 62 -1.39 -4.35 0.28
CA LYS A 62 -0.82 -5.20 1.32
C LYS A 62 0.04 -6.28 0.67
N SER A 63 1.30 -6.36 1.12
CA SER A 63 2.28 -7.37 0.69
C SER A 63 2.75 -7.29 -0.77
N GLY A 64 2.41 -6.23 -1.51
CA GLY A 64 2.86 -6.10 -2.90
C GLY A 64 2.33 -4.87 -3.60
N VAL A 65 2.45 -4.88 -4.92
CA VAL A 65 2.05 -3.79 -5.81
C VAL A 65 1.22 -4.35 -6.96
N TYR A 66 0.19 -3.62 -7.37
CA TYR A 66 -0.50 -3.89 -8.62
C TYR A 66 0.05 -2.98 -9.72
N ASN A 67 0.46 -3.56 -10.84
CA ASN A 67 0.94 -2.82 -12.01
C ASN A 67 -0.20 -2.67 -13.02
N PHE A 68 -0.60 -1.43 -13.30
CA PHE A 68 -1.70 -1.12 -14.23
C PHE A 68 -1.29 -1.27 -15.70
N THR A 69 -0.01 -1.18 -16.02
CA THR A 69 0.52 -1.36 -17.39
C THR A 69 0.58 -2.85 -17.77
N GLU A 70 1.06 -3.67 -16.85
CA GLU A 70 1.21 -5.12 -17.04
C GLU A 70 -0.04 -5.92 -16.65
N ASP A 71 -1.02 -5.25 -16.03
CA ASP A 71 -2.27 -5.80 -15.50
C ASP A 71 -2.03 -7.02 -14.58
N ARG A 72 -1.11 -6.88 -13.63
CA ARG A 72 -0.76 -7.95 -12.69
C ARG A 72 -0.36 -7.46 -11.31
N PHE A 73 -0.67 -8.27 -10.31
CA PHE A 73 -0.12 -8.15 -8.98
C PHE A 73 1.25 -8.82 -8.87
N ARG A 74 2.20 -8.17 -8.19
CA ARG A 74 3.51 -8.75 -7.86
C ARG A 74 3.97 -8.32 -6.47
N MET A 75 4.97 -9.01 -5.96
CA MET A 75 5.64 -8.59 -4.72
C MET A 75 6.34 -7.24 -4.95
N MET A 76 6.33 -6.39 -3.91
CA MET A 76 7.01 -5.10 -3.91
C MET A 76 8.52 -5.31 -3.90
N GLU A 77 9.24 -4.54 -4.71
CA GLU A 77 10.69 -4.53 -4.77
C GLU A 77 11.24 -3.25 -4.12
N LEU A 78 12.48 -3.28 -3.63
CA LEU A 78 13.10 -2.11 -3.00
C LEU A 78 13.15 -0.90 -3.95
N ASP A 79 13.28 -1.16 -5.24
CA ASP A 79 13.32 -0.13 -6.29
C ASP A 79 11.92 0.39 -6.71
N ASP A 80 10.85 -0.03 -6.04
CA ASP A 80 9.53 0.57 -6.25
C ASP A 80 9.39 1.93 -5.57
N TYR A 81 10.14 2.18 -4.49
CA TYR A 81 10.11 3.44 -3.75
C TYR A 81 8.69 3.89 -3.35
N ILE A 82 7.75 2.95 -3.17
CA ILE A 82 6.37 3.24 -2.79
C ILE A 82 6.29 3.36 -1.27
N THR A 83 5.75 4.47 -0.78
CA THR A 83 5.51 4.70 0.65
C THR A 83 4.03 4.55 1.04
N LEU A 84 3.13 4.69 0.06
CA LEU A 84 1.69 4.63 0.25
C LEU A 84 1.14 3.21 0.07
N SER A 85 0.07 2.86 0.80
CA SER A 85 -0.58 1.56 0.65
C SER A 85 -2.10 1.65 0.81
N THR A 86 -2.84 0.85 0.04
CA THR A 86 -4.27 0.59 0.32
C THR A 86 -4.45 -0.24 1.60
N ARG A 87 -3.39 -0.93 2.06
CA ARG A 87 -3.40 -1.87 3.20
C ARG A 87 -4.33 -3.07 3.02
N ILE A 88 -4.85 -3.27 1.80
CA ILE A 88 -5.72 -4.39 1.42
C ILE A 88 -4.92 -5.39 0.60
N SER A 89 -5.11 -6.68 0.85
CA SER A 89 -4.50 -7.75 0.03
C SER A 89 -5.15 -7.78 -1.35
N PHE A 90 -4.36 -8.00 -2.39
CA PHE A 90 -4.91 -8.20 -3.73
C PHE A 90 -5.76 -9.48 -3.77
N VAL A 91 -6.96 -9.36 -4.33
CA VAL A 91 -7.87 -10.47 -4.61
C VAL A 91 -8.32 -10.33 -6.07
N PRO A 92 -8.11 -11.35 -6.92
CA PRO A 92 -8.63 -11.34 -8.28
C PRO A 92 -10.13 -11.13 -8.29
N LEU A 93 -10.64 -10.32 -9.21
CA LEU A 93 -12.07 -10.04 -9.32
C LEU A 93 -12.84 -11.30 -9.72
N ASP A 94 -13.83 -11.66 -8.89
CA ASP A 94 -14.78 -12.73 -9.17
C ASP A 94 -16.21 -12.20 -9.11
N TYR A 95 -16.83 -12.05 -10.28
CA TYR A 95 -18.22 -11.59 -10.43
C TYR A 95 -19.25 -12.54 -9.83
N ASN A 96 -18.89 -13.79 -9.52
CA ASN A 96 -19.79 -14.74 -8.87
C ASN A 96 -19.68 -14.69 -7.34
N SER A 97 -18.70 -13.96 -6.79
CA SER A 97 -18.51 -13.88 -5.35
C SER A 97 -19.62 -13.06 -4.68
N GLU A 98 -19.99 -13.46 -3.46
CA GLU A 98 -20.98 -12.74 -2.64
C GLU A 98 -20.53 -11.30 -2.40
N ALA A 99 -19.26 -11.08 -2.08
CA ALA A 99 -18.69 -9.75 -1.85
C ALA A 99 -18.80 -8.83 -3.08
N THR A 100 -18.52 -9.33 -4.30
CA THR A 100 -18.68 -8.52 -5.51
C THR A 100 -20.15 -8.17 -5.75
N ASN A 101 -21.07 -9.12 -5.52
CA ASN A 101 -22.49 -8.87 -5.68
C ASN A 101 -23.02 -7.85 -4.66
N GLU A 102 -22.58 -7.89 -3.40
CA GLU A 102 -22.93 -6.88 -2.38
C GLU A 102 -22.49 -5.47 -2.78
N VAL A 103 -21.27 -5.32 -3.31
CA VAL A 103 -20.75 -4.03 -3.76
C VAL A 103 -21.55 -3.51 -4.98
N LEU A 104 -21.86 -4.39 -5.94
CA LEU A 104 -22.67 -4.02 -7.11
C LEU A 104 -24.10 -3.61 -6.72
N ASP A 105 -24.72 -4.31 -5.77
CA ASP A 105 -26.03 -3.97 -5.23
C ASP A 105 -26.01 -2.64 -4.46
N LEU A 106 -24.97 -2.38 -3.65
CA LEU A 106 -24.78 -1.08 -3.00
C LEU A 106 -24.69 0.05 -4.05
N LEU A 107 -23.88 -0.14 -5.10
CA LEU A 107 -23.75 0.84 -6.18
C LEU A 107 -25.07 1.06 -6.93
N ALA A 108 -25.87 0.02 -7.15
CA ALA A 108 -27.19 0.13 -7.77
C ALA A 108 -28.20 0.88 -6.89
N LYS A 109 -28.13 0.69 -5.57
CA LYS A 109 -28.96 1.42 -4.59
C LYS A 109 -28.58 2.90 -4.49
N VAL A 110 -27.29 3.23 -4.58
CA VAL A 110 -26.80 4.62 -4.55
C VAL A 110 -27.06 5.32 -5.89
N PHE A 111 -26.80 4.64 -7.00
CA PHE A 111 -26.94 5.16 -8.36
C PHE A 111 -27.94 4.28 -9.13
N SER A 112 -29.23 4.65 -9.05
CA SER A 112 -30.32 3.91 -9.70
C SER A 112 -30.21 3.93 -11.23
N ASN A 113 -29.79 5.06 -11.80
CA ASN A 113 -29.49 5.18 -13.22
C ASN A 113 -28.16 4.46 -13.56
N GLU A 114 -28.22 3.52 -14.49
CA GLU A 114 -27.08 2.69 -14.88
C GLU A 114 -25.94 3.49 -15.53
N ASP A 115 -26.24 4.49 -16.36
CA ASP A 115 -25.23 5.32 -17.01
C ASP A 115 -24.44 6.14 -15.98
N ILE A 116 -25.14 6.70 -14.99
CA ILE A 116 -24.51 7.42 -13.87
C ILE A 116 -23.65 6.45 -13.05
N ARG A 117 -24.16 5.26 -12.74
CA ARG A 117 -23.41 4.23 -12.00
C ARG A 117 -22.14 3.82 -12.73
N ARG A 118 -22.23 3.59 -14.04
CA ARG A 118 -21.09 3.24 -14.91
C ARG A 118 -20.07 4.37 -14.98
N TYR A 119 -20.54 5.60 -15.13
CA TYR A 119 -19.68 6.78 -15.11
C TYR A 119 -18.94 6.90 -13.76
N PHE A 120 -19.66 6.74 -12.66
CA PHE A 120 -19.09 6.82 -11.32
C PHE A 120 -18.02 5.74 -11.09
N MET A 121 -18.29 4.48 -11.46
CA MET A 121 -17.29 3.42 -11.37
C MET A 121 -16.04 3.75 -12.19
N ARG A 122 -16.20 4.22 -13.44
CA ARG A 122 -15.07 4.67 -14.28
C ARG A 122 -14.30 5.82 -13.64
N PHE A 123 -14.99 6.78 -13.03
CA PHE A 123 -14.36 7.89 -12.33
C PHE A 123 -13.53 7.40 -11.15
N ILE A 124 -14.09 6.57 -10.27
CA ILE A 124 -13.36 6.01 -9.12
C ILE A 124 -12.18 5.15 -9.58
N SER A 125 -12.35 4.31 -10.61
CA SER A 125 -11.25 3.54 -11.19
C SER A 125 -10.14 4.44 -11.73
N SER A 126 -10.49 5.57 -12.37
CA SER A 126 -9.48 6.52 -12.86
C SER A 126 -8.70 7.21 -11.74
N CYS A 127 -9.26 7.29 -10.53
CA CYS A 127 -8.54 7.82 -9.37
C CYS A 127 -7.45 6.87 -8.85
N LEU A 128 -7.46 5.58 -9.23
CA LEU A 128 -6.40 4.64 -8.87
C LEU A 128 -5.13 4.87 -9.70
N GLU A 129 -5.24 5.50 -10.85
CA GLU A 129 -4.07 5.92 -11.63
C GLU A 129 -3.38 7.08 -10.91
N GLY A 130 -2.05 7.01 -10.75
CA GLY A 130 -1.26 8.09 -10.15
C GLY A 130 -1.18 9.38 -10.99
N ARG A 131 -2.02 9.51 -12.02
CA ARG A 131 -2.07 10.63 -12.95
C ARG A 131 -3.46 11.27 -12.90
N ASN A 132 -3.51 12.58 -12.69
CA ASN A 132 -4.75 13.35 -12.86
C ASN A 132 -4.95 13.73 -14.34
N THR A 133 -5.03 12.73 -15.22
CA THR A 133 -5.14 12.94 -16.68
C THR A 133 -6.44 13.64 -17.05
N ASN A 134 -7.53 13.29 -16.37
CA ASN A 134 -8.86 13.79 -16.69
C ASN A 134 -9.13 15.19 -16.15
N LYS A 135 -8.37 15.65 -15.14
CA LYS A 135 -8.55 16.97 -14.48
C LYS A 135 -9.99 17.22 -14.03
N ILE A 136 -10.68 16.17 -13.57
CA ILE A 136 -12.08 16.23 -13.14
C ILE A 136 -12.15 16.54 -11.65
N PHE A 137 -12.91 17.59 -11.31
CA PHE A 137 -13.34 17.85 -9.94
C PHE A 137 -14.82 17.49 -9.81
N SER A 138 -15.12 16.38 -9.11
CA SER A 138 -16.48 15.86 -9.01
C SER A 138 -17.17 16.31 -7.71
N ILE A 139 -18.37 16.88 -7.83
CA ILE A 139 -19.21 17.26 -6.69
C ILE A 139 -20.42 16.32 -6.64
N TRP A 140 -20.57 15.57 -5.54
CA TRP A 140 -21.69 14.64 -5.35
C TRP A 140 -22.82 15.27 -4.53
N SER A 141 -23.62 16.10 -5.18
CA SER A 141 -24.79 16.75 -4.57
C SER A 141 -26.02 15.83 -4.56
N GLY A 142 -27.05 16.19 -3.79
CA GLY A 142 -28.29 15.41 -3.66
C GLY A 142 -28.85 15.51 -2.24
N SER A 143 -30.18 15.68 -2.15
CA SER A 143 -30.94 15.86 -0.90
C SER A 143 -31.27 14.51 -0.25
N GLY A 144 -31.06 14.40 1.07
CA GLY A 144 -31.43 13.22 1.87
C GLY A 144 -30.27 12.30 2.28
N ASP A 145 -30.58 11.28 3.08
CA ASP A 145 -29.65 10.31 3.66
C ASP A 145 -29.39 9.12 2.72
N ASN A 146 -28.88 9.41 1.51
CA ASN A 146 -28.79 8.46 0.40
C ASN A 146 -27.52 7.58 0.43
N ARG A 147 -27.11 7.09 1.60
CA ARG A 147 -25.92 6.22 1.78
C ARG A 147 -24.59 6.82 1.29
N LYS A 148 -24.53 8.13 1.02
CA LYS A 148 -23.31 8.84 0.57
C LYS A 148 -22.15 8.66 1.53
N THR A 149 -22.43 8.76 2.83
CA THR A 149 -21.42 8.57 3.88
C THR A 149 -20.82 7.17 3.86
N ILE A 150 -21.64 6.14 3.57
CA ILE A 150 -21.17 4.76 3.41
C ILE A 150 -20.28 4.65 2.18
N MET A 151 -20.66 5.26 1.05
CA MET A 151 -19.85 5.27 -0.17
C MET A 151 -18.50 5.97 0.03
N VAL A 152 -18.49 7.12 0.71
CA VAL A 152 -17.26 7.85 1.05
C VAL A 152 -16.38 6.97 1.96
N SER A 153 -16.96 6.36 2.98
CA SER A 153 -16.22 5.46 3.88
C SER A 153 -15.65 4.24 3.14
N LEU A 154 -16.39 3.68 2.18
CA LEU A 154 -15.92 2.56 1.36
C LEU A 154 -14.72 2.98 0.52
N ILE A 155 -14.79 4.14 -0.13
CA ILE A 155 -13.68 4.68 -0.94
C ILE A 155 -12.46 4.97 -0.06
N GLU A 156 -12.64 5.61 1.09
CA GLU A 156 -11.55 5.87 2.04
C GLU A 156 -10.85 4.57 2.45
N GLN A 157 -11.61 3.49 2.70
CA GLN A 157 -11.03 2.18 3.04
C GLN A 157 -10.34 1.51 1.86
N VAL A 158 -10.92 1.57 0.66
CA VAL A 158 -10.34 0.96 -0.56
C VAL A 158 -9.03 1.63 -0.94
N PHE A 159 -8.94 2.95 -0.82
CA PHE A 159 -7.76 3.73 -1.19
C PHE A 159 -6.71 3.78 -0.08
N GLY A 160 -7.07 3.56 1.19
CA GLY A 160 -6.12 3.59 2.30
C GLY A 160 -5.35 4.91 2.36
N ASP A 161 -4.02 4.83 2.37
CA ASP A 161 -3.15 6.02 2.47
C ASP A 161 -3.24 6.96 1.25
N TYR A 162 -3.84 6.51 0.13
CA TYR A 162 -4.06 7.32 -1.06
C TYR A 162 -5.30 8.23 -0.96
N ALA A 163 -6.16 8.05 0.04
CA ALA A 163 -7.33 8.91 0.27
C ALA A 163 -7.12 9.83 1.48
N ILE A 164 -7.43 11.12 1.29
CA ILE A 164 -7.34 12.12 2.34
C ILE A 164 -8.67 12.84 2.48
N LYS A 165 -9.18 12.88 3.71
CA LYS A 165 -10.33 13.72 4.05
C LYS A 165 -9.88 15.16 4.25
N MET A 166 -10.23 16.03 3.31
CA MET A 166 -9.89 17.44 3.39
C MET A 166 -10.65 18.13 4.54
N PRO A 167 -9.96 18.83 5.47
CA PRO A 167 -10.64 19.65 6.47
C PRO A 167 -11.43 20.79 5.82
N THR A 168 -12.61 21.08 6.34
CA THR A 168 -13.51 22.12 5.79
C THR A 168 -12.88 23.52 5.80
N SER A 169 -11.91 23.76 6.68
CA SER A 169 -11.16 25.02 6.77
C SER A 169 -10.24 25.27 5.57
N LEU A 170 -9.89 24.25 4.78
CA LEU A 170 -9.14 24.46 3.53
C LEU A 170 -10.01 25.08 2.44
N LEU A 171 -11.32 24.81 2.47
CA LEU A 171 -12.28 25.33 1.49
C LEU A 171 -12.98 26.60 1.96
N MET A 172 -13.07 26.79 3.28
CA MET A 172 -13.74 27.93 3.90
C MET A 172 -12.72 28.78 4.65
N GLU A 173 -12.51 30.01 4.20
CA GLU A 173 -11.89 31.02 5.04
C GLU A 173 -12.79 31.26 6.27
N LYS A 174 -12.16 31.41 7.44
CA LYS A 174 -12.73 31.62 8.79
C LYS A 174 -14.25 31.79 8.83
N ARG A 175 -14.98 30.83 9.42
CA ARG A 175 -16.41 30.97 9.69
C ARG A 175 -16.65 32.26 10.51
N VAL A 176 -17.34 33.23 9.91
CA VAL A 176 -17.94 34.37 10.61
C VAL A 176 -19.23 33.91 11.28
#